data_AF-A0A7M2SPT2-F1
#
_entry.id   AF-A0A7M2SPT2-F1
#
_cell.length_a   1.000
_cell.length_b   1.000
_cell.length_c   1.000
_cell.angle_alpha   90.00
_cell.angle_beta   90.00
_cell.angle_gamma   90.00
#
_symmetry.space_group_name_H-M   'P 1'
#
loop_
_entity.id
_entity.type
_entity.pdbx_description
1 polymer ?
#
loop_
_entity_poly.entity_id
_entity_poly.type
_entity_poly.pdbx_seq_one_letter_code
_entity_poly.pdbx_strand_id
1 'polypeptide(L)'
;MARRAMGRRGGAGRGGVQGARRPEVRLPALEPFRDGELEPDGDYDGLEFAEEDLTGHDGGGARFMDCALKGCVLDETRLHHARILDSVLTAPRGVGTDLAEATLRDVELVDARLGGVQLHGAVLERVVIRGGKIDYLNMRKAKLRDVVFEGCVLVEPDFGGARLERVEFVDCAVKGVDLTGAGLADVDLRGAVELEIARGVDRLAGAVLSTSQLLDLAPVLAAQLGIRVEG
;
A
#
# COMPACT_ATOMS: atom_id res chain seq x y z
N MET A 1 34.48 44.76 -25.44
CA MET A 1 33.76 44.02 -24.38
C MET A 1 32.66 43.20 -25.02
N ALA A 2 32.69 41.88 -24.87
CA ALA A 2 31.53 40.96 -24.90
C ALA A 2 32.08 39.52 -25.00
N ARG A 3 32.34 38.89 -23.85
CA ARG A 3 32.61 37.45 -23.80
C ARG A 3 31.27 36.71 -23.84
N ARG A 4 31.08 35.93 -24.89
CA ARG A 4 29.93 35.05 -25.10
C ARG A 4 30.01 33.89 -24.11
N ALA A 5 29.16 33.91 -23.09
CA ALA A 5 29.05 32.81 -22.13
C ALA A 5 28.30 31.65 -22.80
N MET A 6 29.04 30.57 -23.02
CA MET A 6 28.53 29.26 -23.42
C MET A 6 27.64 28.74 -22.29
N GLY A 7 26.35 28.60 -22.55
CA GLY A 7 25.41 27.99 -21.61
C GLY A 7 25.82 26.54 -21.35
N ARG A 8 26.38 26.28 -20.16
CA ARG A 8 26.53 24.92 -19.62
C ARG A 8 25.12 24.36 -19.46
N ARG A 9 24.78 23.36 -20.28
CA ARG A 9 23.68 22.44 -20.00
C ARG A 9 23.89 21.91 -18.58
N GLY A 10 22.95 22.21 -17.68
CA GLY A 10 22.92 21.64 -16.34
C GLY A 10 22.89 20.12 -16.48
N GLY A 11 23.89 19.47 -15.89
CA GLY A 11 24.01 18.01 -15.90
C GLY A 11 22.81 17.37 -15.22
N ALA A 12 22.31 16.28 -15.81
CA ALA A 12 21.45 15.33 -15.14
C ALA A 12 22.20 14.78 -13.91
N GLY A 13 21.82 15.27 -12.73
CA GLY A 13 22.31 14.78 -11.46
C GLY A 13 21.63 13.46 -11.11
N ARG A 14 22.43 12.39 -11.04
CA ARG A 14 22.28 11.17 -10.21
C ARG A 14 20.84 10.66 -9.99
N GLY A 15 20.46 9.61 -10.71
CA GLY A 15 19.16 8.94 -10.63
C GLY A 15 18.82 8.41 -9.25
N GLY A 16 18.02 9.18 -8.51
CA GLY A 16 17.33 8.75 -7.30
C GLY A 16 15.88 8.37 -7.60
N VAL A 17 15.31 7.53 -6.74
CA VAL A 17 13.88 7.20 -6.73
C VAL A 17 13.07 8.48 -6.50
N GLN A 18 12.00 8.67 -7.27
CA GLN A 18 11.01 9.71 -6.94
C GLN A 18 10.19 9.27 -5.73
N GLY A 19 10.26 10.04 -4.64
CA GLY A 19 9.50 9.75 -3.43
C GLY A 19 7.98 9.84 -3.62
N ALA A 20 7.26 9.08 -2.82
CA ALA A 20 5.81 9.07 -2.75
C ALA A 20 5.26 10.40 -2.22
N ARG A 21 4.18 10.89 -2.83
CA ARG A 21 3.41 12.01 -2.29
C ARG A 21 2.50 11.49 -1.17
N ARG A 22 2.66 12.03 0.04
CA ARG A 22 1.80 11.69 1.17
C ARG A 22 0.42 12.34 1.02
N PRO A 23 -0.65 11.75 1.58
CA PRO A 23 -1.95 12.40 1.65
C PRO A 23 -1.88 13.65 2.54
N GLU A 24 -2.78 14.60 2.29
CA GLU A 24 -2.98 15.78 3.13
C GLU A 24 -4.37 15.72 3.78
N VAL A 25 -4.67 14.64 4.50
CA VAL A 25 -6.00 14.43 5.09
C VAL A 25 -6.27 15.47 6.18
N ARG A 26 -7.40 16.17 6.08
CA ARG A 26 -7.87 17.14 7.07
C ARG A 26 -9.37 16.94 7.26
N LEU A 27 -9.71 16.09 8.22
CA LEU A 27 -11.10 15.78 8.52
C LEU A 27 -11.86 17.01 9.06
N PRO A 28 -13.13 17.21 8.67
CA PRO A 28 -14.01 18.20 9.27
C PRO A 28 -14.43 17.77 10.69
N ALA A 29 -15.35 18.53 11.29
CA ALA A 29 -16.08 18.02 12.46
C ALA A 29 -16.93 16.83 12.03
N LEU A 30 -16.75 15.70 12.71
CA LEU A 30 -17.40 14.43 12.34
C LEU A 30 -18.68 14.22 13.15
N GLU A 31 -19.69 13.65 12.50
CA GLU A 31 -20.89 13.15 13.16
C GLU A 31 -20.76 11.64 13.47
N PRO A 32 -21.23 11.16 14.63
CA PRO A 32 -21.17 9.73 14.92
C PRO A 32 -22.06 8.96 13.95
N PHE A 33 -21.54 7.85 13.41
CA PHE A 33 -22.32 6.88 12.66
C PHE A 33 -23.41 6.29 13.57
N ARG A 34 -24.66 6.27 13.10
CA ARG A 34 -25.82 5.75 13.86
C ARG A 34 -26.70 4.81 13.05
N ASP A 35 -26.38 4.61 11.79
CA ASP A 35 -27.27 3.92 10.85
C ASP A 35 -27.22 2.39 10.98
N GLY A 36 -26.41 1.88 11.91
CA GLY A 36 -26.38 0.49 12.35
C GLY A 36 -25.69 -0.43 11.36
N GLU A 37 -26.16 -0.47 10.11
CA GLU A 37 -25.62 -1.32 9.04
C GLU A 37 -25.02 -0.49 7.91
N LEU A 38 -24.00 -1.04 7.26
CA LEU A 38 -23.56 -0.48 5.99
C LEU A 38 -24.56 -0.89 4.91
N GLU A 39 -24.84 0.03 4.00
CA GLU A 39 -25.73 -0.17 2.86
C GLU A 39 -24.90 -0.20 1.56
N PRO A 40 -25.26 -1.08 0.60
CA PRO A 40 -24.69 -1.03 -0.73
C PRO A 40 -24.93 0.33 -1.38
N ASP A 41 -23.90 0.87 -2.05
CA ASP A 41 -23.87 2.22 -2.64
C ASP A 41 -24.19 3.36 -1.63
N GLY A 42 -24.11 3.10 -0.33
CA GLY A 42 -24.30 4.10 0.72
C GLY A 42 -23.32 5.27 0.61
N ASP A 43 -23.77 6.48 0.92
CA ASP A 43 -22.93 7.70 0.92
C ASP A 43 -22.71 8.16 2.36
N TYR A 44 -21.51 7.91 2.87
CA TYR A 44 -21.06 8.28 4.20
C TYR A 44 -20.09 9.46 4.08
N ASP A 45 -20.51 10.63 4.53
CA ASP A 45 -19.76 11.87 4.42
C ASP A 45 -19.62 12.52 5.80
N GLY A 46 -18.38 12.75 6.23
CA GLY A 46 -18.10 13.40 7.51
C GLY A 46 -18.50 12.57 8.73
N LEU A 47 -18.44 11.23 8.63
CA LEU A 47 -18.86 10.34 9.71
C LEU A 47 -17.69 9.75 10.51
N GLU A 48 -17.91 9.58 11.81
CA GLU A 48 -17.07 8.81 12.70
C GLU A 48 -17.74 7.46 13.04
N PHE A 49 -17.11 6.38 12.61
CA PHE A 49 -17.42 5.01 13.01
C PHE A 49 -16.51 4.66 14.17
N ALA A 50 -17.03 4.63 15.40
CA ALA A 50 -16.25 4.43 16.61
C ALA A 50 -16.56 3.06 17.23
N GLU A 51 -15.57 2.16 17.19
CA GLU A 51 -15.63 0.81 17.76
C GLU A 51 -16.77 -0.05 17.18
N GLU A 52 -17.27 0.30 16.00
CA GLU A 52 -18.36 -0.40 15.34
C GLU A 52 -17.98 -1.85 14.98
N ASP A 53 -18.91 -2.76 15.24
CA ASP A 53 -18.84 -4.12 14.72
C ASP A 53 -19.53 -4.15 13.35
N LEU A 54 -18.73 -4.20 12.29
CA LEU A 54 -19.23 -4.23 10.91
C LEU A 54 -19.09 -5.62 10.30
N THR A 55 -19.00 -6.66 11.15
CA THR A 55 -18.80 -8.04 10.72
C THR A 55 -19.86 -8.47 9.72
N GLY A 56 -19.43 -8.89 8.54
CA GLY A 56 -20.32 -9.36 7.48
C GLY A 56 -21.21 -8.29 6.82
N HIS A 57 -21.08 -7.01 7.21
CA HIS A 57 -21.85 -5.93 6.60
C HIS A 57 -21.57 -5.81 5.09
N ASP A 58 -22.55 -5.27 4.35
CA ASP A 58 -22.48 -5.07 2.91
C ASP A 58 -22.50 -3.59 2.55
N GLY A 59 -21.32 -3.02 2.36
CA GLY A 59 -21.13 -1.67 1.81
C GLY A 59 -20.56 -1.72 0.39
N GLY A 60 -20.92 -2.73 -0.41
CA GLY A 60 -20.46 -2.82 -1.80
C GLY A 60 -20.79 -1.53 -2.57
N GLY A 61 -19.79 -0.92 -3.21
CA GLY A 61 -19.94 0.35 -3.93
C GLY A 61 -20.06 1.60 -3.04
N ALA A 62 -20.13 1.45 -1.72
CA ALA A 62 -20.32 2.56 -0.79
C ALA A 62 -19.18 3.59 -0.87
N ARG A 63 -19.51 4.84 -0.58
CA ARG A 63 -18.58 5.96 -0.52
C ARG A 63 -18.38 6.38 0.93
N PHE A 64 -17.12 6.50 1.33
CA PHE A 64 -16.68 7.09 2.58
C PHE A 64 -15.85 8.31 2.22
N MET A 65 -16.37 9.50 2.48
CA MET A 65 -15.71 10.78 2.25
C MET A 65 -15.50 11.47 3.60
N ASP A 66 -14.31 11.99 3.85
CA ASP A 66 -14.04 12.75 5.07
C ASP A 66 -14.40 11.98 6.36
N CYS A 67 -14.24 10.65 6.34
CA CYS A 67 -14.65 9.77 7.44
C CYS A 67 -13.48 9.39 8.36
N ALA A 68 -13.81 9.06 9.61
CA ALA A 68 -12.92 8.36 10.52
C ALA A 68 -13.51 7.00 10.92
N LEU A 69 -12.77 5.92 10.69
CA LEU A 69 -13.10 4.60 11.23
C LEU A 69 -12.09 4.27 12.32
N LYS A 70 -12.54 4.19 13.57
CA LYS A 70 -11.70 4.05 14.76
C LYS A 70 -12.03 2.75 15.48
N GLY A 71 -11.12 1.79 15.45
CA GLY A 71 -11.28 0.54 16.20
C GLY A 71 -12.41 -0.36 15.69
N CYS A 72 -12.85 -0.21 14.43
CA CYS A 72 -13.91 -1.04 13.85
C CYS A 72 -13.47 -2.49 13.65
N VAL A 73 -14.42 -3.42 13.78
CA VAL A 73 -14.29 -4.82 13.35
C VAL A 73 -14.77 -4.93 11.91
N LEU A 74 -13.92 -5.49 11.05
CA LEU A 74 -14.15 -5.62 9.61
C LEU A 74 -14.11 -7.10 9.15
N ASP A 75 -14.37 -8.03 10.06
CA ASP A 75 -14.39 -9.46 9.77
C ASP A 75 -15.43 -9.73 8.66
N GLU A 76 -14.97 -10.28 7.53
CA GLU A 76 -15.83 -10.62 6.38
C GLU A 76 -16.68 -9.46 5.83
N THR A 77 -16.37 -8.20 6.17
CA THR A 77 -17.09 -7.02 5.67
C THR A 77 -16.86 -6.86 4.17
N ARG A 78 -17.94 -6.61 3.43
CA ARG A 78 -17.93 -6.49 1.97
C ARG A 78 -17.95 -5.02 1.57
N LEU A 79 -16.84 -4.54 1.05
CA LEU A 79 -16.58 -3.18 0.56
C LEU A 79 -16.02 -3.22 -0.88
N HIS A 80 -16.36 -4.24 -1.65
CA HIS A 80 -15.97 -4.34 -3.07
C HIS A 80 -16.49 -3.11 -3.83
N HIS A 81 -15.67 -2.57 -4.73
CA HIS A 81 -15.91 -1.31 -5.44
C HIS A 81 -16.11 -0.05 -4.57
N ALA A 82 -15.93 -0.12 -3.25
CA ALA A 82 -16.10 1.03 -2.37
C ALA A 82 -15.09 2.15 -2.70
N ARG A 83 -15.44 3.37 -2.32
CA ARG A 83 -14.63 4.57 -2.52
C ARG A 83 -14.33 5.21 -1.18
N ILE A 84 -13.11 5.04 -0.69
CA ILE A 84 -12.64 5.64 0.56
C ILE A 84 -11.75 6.82 0.19
N LEU A 85 -12.21 8.02 0.53
CA LEU A 85 -11.67 9.29 0.06
C LEU A 85 -11.43 10.20 1.26
N ASP A 86 -10.25 10.82 1.32
CA ASP A 86 -9.93 11.85 2.32
C ASP A 86 -10.23 11.38 3.76
N SER A 87 -9.94 10.11 4.06
CA SER A 87 -10.40 9.43 5.27
C SER A 87 -9.27 8.84 6.11
N VAL A 88 -9.52 8.64 7.40
CA VAL A 88 -8.56 8.05 8.34
C VAL A 88 -9.14 6.79 8.97
N LEU A 89 -8.43 5.66 8.84
CA LEU A 89 -8.77 4.39 9.45
C LEU A 89 -7.75 4.09 10.54
N THR A 90 -8.15 4.13 11.81
CA THR A 90 -7.28 3.88 12.97
C THR A 90 -7.64 2.57 13.64
N ALA A 91 -6.65 1.71 13.81
CA ALA A 91 -6.75 0.39 14.42
C ALA A 91 -7.90 -0.49 13.91
N PRO A 92 -8.22 -0.53 12.59
CA PRO A 92 -9.19 -1.50 12.11
C PRO A 92 -8.64 -2.92 12.30
N ARG A 93 -9.53 -3.83 12.68
CA ARG A 93 -9.20 -5.25 12.83
C ARG A 93 -10.16 -6.09 12.02
N GLY A 94 -9.67 -7.15 11.40
CA GLY A 94 -10.55 -8.02 10.63
C GLY A 94 -9.81 -9.09 9.84
N VAL A 95 -10.51 -10.18 9.55
CA VAL A 95 -10.10 -11.24 8.64
C VAL A 95 -11.07 -11.30 7.47
N GLY A 96 -10.52 -11.38 6.26
CA GLY A 96 -11.32 -11.57 5.04
C GLY A 96 -12.12 -10.34 4.60
N THR A 97 -11.75 -9.13 5.03
CA THR A 97 -12.35 -7.88 4.52
C THR A 97 -12.18 -7.79 3.01
N ASP A 98 -13.27 -7.59 2.29
CA ASP A 98 -13.29 -7.51 0.83
C ASP A 98 -13.30 -6.05 0.37
N LEU A 99 -12.18 -5.57 -0.16
CA LEU A 99 -11.99 -4.28 -0.81
C LEU A 99 -11.61 -4.48 -2.29
N ALA A 100 -12.05 -5.57 -2.90
CA ALA A 100 -11.80 -5.85 -4.30
C ALA A 100 -12.23 -4.68 -5.18
N GLU A 101 -11.35 -4.26 -6.09
CA GLU A 101 -11.61 -3.15 -7.03
C GLU A 101 -12.02 -1.82 -6.37
N ALA A 102 -11.77 -1.66 -5.06
CA ALA A 102 -12.02 -0.42 -4.34
C ALA A 102 -11.07 0.71 -4.79
N THR A 103 -11.47 1.95 -4.54
CA THR A 103 -10.62 3.13 -4.70
C THR A 103 -10.31 3.74 -3.34
N LEU A 104 -9.04 3.81 -2.98
CA LEU A 104 -8.55 4.52 -1.81
C LEU A 104 -7.73 5.71 -2.31
N ARG A 105 -8.16 6.93 -1.97
CA ARG A 105 -7.45 8.14 -2.36
C ARG A 105 -7.37 9.09 -1.19
N ASP A 106 -6.16 9.61 -0.96
CA ASP A 106 -5.90 10.51 0.15
C ASP A 106 -6.30 9.87 1.49
N VAL A 107 -5.78 8.66 1.76
CA VAL A 107 -6.18 7.84 2.92
C VAL A 107 -5.00 7.56 3.84
N GLU A 108 -5.25 7.63 5.15
CA GLU A 108 -4.32 7.16 6.17
C GLU A 108 -4.90 5.94 6.89
N LEU A 109 -4.15 4.84 6.91
CA LEU A 109 -4.44 3.62 7.66
C LEU A 109 -3.40 3.46 8.76
N VAL A 110 -3.81 3.48 10.02
CA VAL A 110 -2.92 3.48 11.18
C VAL A 110 -3.19 2.25 12.05
N ASP A 111 -2.14 1.53 12.44
CA ASP A 111 -2.15 0.40 13.38
C ASP A 111 -3.15 -0.73 13.02
N ALA A 112 -3.31 -0.99 11.73
CA ALA A 112 -4.20 -2.02 11.22
C ALA A 112 -3.78 -3.44 11.66
N ARG A 113 -4.76 -4.27 12.03
CA ARG A 113 -4.57 -5.70 12.33
C ARG A 113 -5.46 -6.53 11.42
N LEU A 114 -4.96 -6.79 10.23
CA LEU A 114 -5.76 -7.31 9.13
C LEU A 114 -5.20 -8.63 8.60
N GLY A 115 -6.06 -9.58 8.30
CA GLY A 115 -5.68 -10.88 7.74
C GLY A 115 -6.48 -11.21 6.50
N GLY A 116 -5.83 -11.62 5.41
CA GLY A 116 -6.53 -12.06 4.20
C GLY A 116 -7.37 -10.97 3.52
N VAL A 117 -7.00 -9.70 3.64
CA VAL A 117 -7.71 -8.58 3.00
C VAL A 117 -7.58 -8.68 1.48
N GLN A 118 -8.71 -8.51 0.80
CA GLN A 118 -8.78 -8.56 -0.66
C GLN A 118 -8.75 -7.13 -1.22
N LEU A 119 -7.71 -6.75 -1.96
CA LEU A 119 -7.56 -5.48 -2.68
C LEU A 119 -7.19 -5.73 -4.15
N HIS A 120 -7.56 -6.90 -4.68
CA HIS A 120 -7.24 -7.22 -6.07
C HIS A 120 -7.95 -6.25 -7.02
N GLY A 121 -7.22 -5.74 -8.00
CA GLY A 121 -7.72 -4.71 -8.94
C GLY A 121 -7.96 -3.32 -8.33
N ALA A 122 -7.71 -3.11 -7.03
CA ALA A 122 -7.94 -1.83 -6.37
C ALA A 122 -7.02 -0.71 -6.91
N VAL A 123 -7.43 0.53 -6.67
CA VAL A 123 -6.66 1.74 -6.99
C VAL A 123 -6.33 2.47 -5.69
N LEU A 124 -5.04 2.60 -5.39
CA LEU A 124 -4.54 3.34 -4.24
C LEU A 124 -3.74 4.54 -4.75
N GLU A 125 -4.15 5.75 -4.37
CA GLU A 125 -3.48 6.99 -4.74
C GLU A 125 -3.25 7.89 -3.51
N ARG A 126 -1.99 8.22 -3.20
CA ARG A 126 -1.62 8.98 -1.99
C ARG A 126 -2.18 8.30 -0.74
N VAL A 127 -1.71 7.08 -0.49
CA VAL A 127 -2.13 6.28 0.67
C VAL A 127 -0.94 6.06 1.58
N VAL A 128 -1.15 6.23 2.88
CA VAL A 128 -0.16 5.94 3.90
C VAL A 128 -0.70 4.87 4.82
N ILE A 129 0.05 3.78 4.97
CA ILE A 129 -0.22 2.69 5.91
C ILE A 129 0.88 2.72 6.96
N ARG A 130 0.54 3.02 8.21
CA ARG A 130 1.48 3.18 9.33
C ARG A 130 1.23 2.13 10.39
N GLY A 131 2.28 1.44 10.82
CA GLY A 131 2.22 0.45 11.88
C GLY A 131 1.36 -0.76 11.50
N GLY A 132 1.08 -1.58 12.50
CA GLY A 132 0.19 -2.73 12.35
C GLY A 132 0.82 -3.97 11.69
N LYS A 133 0.01 -5.03 11.64
CA LYS A 133 0.34 -6.32 11.02
C LYS A 133 -0.73 -6.66 10.01
N ILE A 134 -0.31 -6.92 8.78
CA ILE A 134 -1.20 -7.28 7.67
C ILE A 134 -0.70 -8.59 7.07
N ASP A 135 -1.44 -9.66 7.34
CA ASP A 135 -1.14 -11.00 6.82
C ASP A 135 -1.96 -11.28 5.55
N TYR A 136 -1.35 -11.93 4.56
CA TYR A 136 -2.01 -12.37 3.32
C TYR A 136 -2.74 -11.25 2.55
N LEU A 137 -2.10 -10.07 2.46
CA LEU A 137 -2.64 -8.92 1.74
C LEU A 137 -2.68 -9.18 0.23
N ASN A 138 -3.85 -9.35 -0.36
CA ASN A 138 -4.00 -9.59 -1.78
C ASN A 138 -4.13 -8.28 -2.56
N MET A 139 -3.07 -7.87 -3.25
CA MET A 139 -2.99 -6.67 -4.10
C MET A 139 -2.83 -7.02 -5.58
N ARG A 140 -3.25 -8.24 -5.99
CA ARG A 140 -3.10 -8.69 -7.37
C ARG A 140 -3.74 -7.71 -8.35
N LYS A 141 -3.01 -7.34 -9.39
CA LYS A 141 -3.44 -6.40 -10.45
C LYS A 141 -3.84 -5.00 -9.94
N ALA A 142 -3.59 -4.67 -8.67
CA ALA A 142 -3.86 -3.35 -8.13
C ALA A 142 -2.97 -2.28 -8.79
N LYS A 143 -3.40 -1.03 -8.71
CA LYS A 143 -2.64 0.15 -9.13
C LYS A 143 -2.31 0.98 -7.90
N LEU A 144 -1.04 1.03 -7.53
CA LEU A 144 -0.54 1.83 -6.43
C LEU A 144 0.24 3.01 -7.01
N ARG A 145 -0.13 4.21 -6.61
CA ARG A 145 0.60 5.43 -6.93
C ARG A 145 0.76 6.27 -5.69
N ASP A 146 1.99 6.66 -5.37
CA ASP A 146 2.27 7.43 -4.16
C ASP A 146 1.79 6.71 -2.88
N VAL A 147 2.29 5.49 -2.64
CA VAL A 147 1.91 4.68 -1.47
C VAL A 147 3.10 4.51 -0.54
N VAL A 148 2.90 4.74 0.76
CA VAL A 148 3.93 4.53 1.78
C VAL A 148 3.45 3.50 2.78
N PHE A 149 4.24 2.44 2.96
CA PHE A 149 4.16 1.55 4.10
C PHE A 149 5.24 1.97 5.10
N GLU A 150 4.86 2.26 6.35
CA GLU A 150 5.77 2.76 7.37
C GLU A 150 5.59 2.00 8.69
N GLY A 151 6.63 1.32 9.17
CA GLY A 151 6.58 0.55 10.42
C GLY A 151 5.65 -0.67 10.38
N CYS A 152 5.29 -1.16 9.20
CA CYS A 152 4.36 -2.28 9.03
C CYS A 152 5.08 -3.64 9.09
N VAL A 153 4.37 -4.65 9.59
CA VAL A 153 4.71 -6.06 9.37
C VAL A 153 3.78 -6.61 8.29
N LEU A 154 4.31 -6.89 7.10
CA LEU A 154 3.58 -7.49 5.99
C LEU A 154 4.03 -8.94 5.84
N VAL A 155 3.10 -9.89 6.01
CA VAL A 155 3.38 -11.33 5.85
C VAL A 155 2.64 -11.85 4.63
N GLU A 156 3.39 -12.38 3.68
CA GLU A 156 2.91 -12.89 2.39
C GLU A 156 2.01 -11.89 1.62
N PRO A 157 2.42 -10.62 1.44
CA PRO A 157 1.69 -9.73 0.55
C PRO A 157 1.86 -10.17 -0.91
N ASP A 158 0.76 -10.15 -1.68
CA ASP A 158 0.73 -10.57 -3.07
C ASP A 158 0.48 -9.37 -3.99
N PHE A 159 1.54 -8.92 -4.69
CA PHE A 159 1.48 -7.87 -5.71
C PHE A 159 1.43 -8.43 -7.13
N GLY A 160 0.95 -9.67 -7.32
CA GLY A 160 0.94 -10.35 -8.60
C GLY A 160 0.24 -9.55 -9.70
N GLY A 161 0.98 -9.14 -10.73
CA GLY A 161 0.47 -8.30 -11.83
C GLY A 161 0.13 -6.86 -11.46
N ALA A 162 0.46 -6.41 -10.25
CA ALA A 162 0.21 -5.04 -9.80
C ALA A 162 1.12 -4.02 -10.50
N ARG A 163 0.71 -2.75 -10.50
CA ARG A 163 1.56 -1.62 -10.92
C ARG A 163 1.85 -0.75 -9.73
N LEU A 164 3.13 -0.62 -9.37
CA LEU A 164 3.61 0.20 -8.27
C LEU A 164 4.41 1.37 -8.84
N GLU A 165 3.93 2.58 -8.61
CA GLU A 165 4.58 3.85 -9.00
C GLU A 165 4.82 4.71 -7.76
N ARG A 166 6.07 5.07 -7.47
CA ARG A 166 6.44 5.86 -6.26
C ARG A 166 5.89 5.20 -4.99
N VAL A 167 6.39 4.00 -4.69
CA VAL A 167 6.02 3.24 -3.50
C VAL A 167 7.20 3.12 -2.57
N GLU A 168 6.99 3.39 -1.28
CA GLU A 168 8.04 3.39 -0.26
C GLU A 168 7.74 2.37 0.85
N PHE A 169 8.77 1.64 1.26
CA PHE A 169 8.74 0.81 2.47
C PHE A 169 9.76 1.37 3.48
N VAL A 170 9.26 1.90 4.59
CA VAL A 170 10.06 2.58 5.62
C VAL A 170 9.92 1.84 6.94
N ASP A 171 11.02 1.32 7.47
CA ASP A 171 11.05 0.56 8.73
C ASP A 171 10.07 -0.64 8.75
N CYS A 172 9.84 -1.25 7.58
CA CYS A 172 8.90 -2.36 7.41
C CYS A 172 9.61 -3.71 7.42
N ALA A 173 8.93 -4.73 7.96
CA ALA A 173 9.28 -6.13 7.74
C ALA A 173 8.34 -6.71 6.66
N VAL A 174 8.90 -7.09 5.50
CA VAL A 174 8.16 -7.64 4.36
C VAL A 174 8.61 -9.08 4.14
N LYS A 175 7.77 -10.03 4.55
CA LYS A 175 8.08 -11.47 4.51
C LYS A 175 7.30 -12.15 3.40
N GLY A 176 7.97 -12.95 2.58
CA GLY A 176 7.34 -13.77 1.54
C GLY A 176 6.56 -12.99 0.46
N VAL A 177 7.02 -11.81 0.03
CA VAL A 177 6.30 -11.03 -0.99
C VAL A 177 6.28 -11.76 -2.35
N ASP A 178 5.13 -11.78 -3.01
CA ASP A 178 4.99 -12.21 -4.40
C ASP A 178 4.93 -10.98 -5.33
N LEU A 179 5.93 -10.86 -6.21
CA LEU A 179 6.03 -9.81 -7.23
C LEU A 179 5.72 -10.31 -8.64
N THR A 180 5.20 -11.53 -8.81
CA THR A 180 5.03 -12.18 -10.12
C THR A 180 4.26 -11.30 -11.09
N GLY A 181 4.90 -10.90 -12.19
CA GLY A 181 4.29 -10.05 -13.21
C GLY A 181 4.04 -8.60 -12.78
N ALA A 182 4.48 -8.18 -11.59
CA ALA A 182 4.38 -6.79 -11.15
C ALA A 182 5.26 -5.87 -12.01
N GLY A 183 4.81 -4.63 -12.16
CA GLY A 183 5.61 -3.53 -12.72
C GLY A 183 5.97 -2.55 -11.62
N LEU A 184 7.26 -2.27 -11.47
CA LEU A 184 7.79 -1.33 -10.47
C LEU A 184 8.35 -0.10 -11.19
N ALA A 185 7.99 1.09 -10.73
CA ALA A 185 8.56 2.36 -11.16
C ALA A 185 8.76 3.23 -9.92
N ASP A 186 10.00 3.64 -9.67
CA ASP A 186 10.33 4.45 -8.48
C ASP A 186 9.90 3.76 -7.16
N VAL A 187 10.26 2.48 -6.97
CA VAL A 187 9.96 1.76 -5.73
C VAL A 187 11.16 1.75 -4.80
N ASP A 188 11.02 2.32 -3.60
CA ASP A 188 12.10 2.36 -2.61
C ASP A 188 11.92 1.24 -1.57
N LEU A 189 12.79 0.23 -1.66
CA LEU A 189 12.84 -0.88 -0.72
C LEU A 189 13.92 -0.69 0.34
N ARG A 190 14.77 0.35 0.26
CA ARG A 190 15.94 0.51 1.15
C ARG A 190 15.57 0.59 2.63
N GLY A 191 14.38 1.09 2.94
CA GLY A 191 13.86 1.19 4.30
C GLY A 191 13.21 -0.09 4.83
N ALA A 192 13.01 -1.12 4.01
CA ALA A 192 12.55 -2.42 4.50
C ALA A 192 13.68 -3.08 5.31
N VAL A 193 13.46 -3.19 6.62
CA VAL A 193 14.42 -3.78 7.57
C VAL A 193 14.52 -5.30 7.43
N GLU A 194 13.47 -5.92 6.89
CA GLU A 194 13.44 -7.31 6.48
C GLU A 194 12.74 -7.40 5.13
N LEU A 195 13.36 -8.11 4.17
CA LEU A 195 12.83 -8.26 2.81
C LEU A 195 13.06 -9.70 2.35
N GLU A 196 11.99 -10.49 2.33
CA GLU A 196 11.98 -11.82 1.75
C GLU A 196 11.04 -11.82 0.54
N ILE A 197 11.59 -12.15 -0.64
CA ILE A 197 10.83 -12.26 -1.88
C ILE A 197 10.59 -13.74 -2.16
N ALA A 198 9.34 -14.18 -2.03
CA ALA A 198 8.96 -15.56 -2.30
C ALA A 198 8.98 -15.84 -3.81
N ARG A 199 8.51 -14.89 -4.62
CA ARG A 199 8.35 -15.04 -6.08
C ARG A 199 8.53 -13.70 -6.79
N GLY A 200 8.95 -13.76 -8.06
CA GLY A 200 9.07 -12.58 -8.92
C GLY A 200 10.30 -11.72 -8.67
N VAL A 201 11.42 -12.30 -8.22
CA VAL A 201 12.69 -11.56 -8.00
C VAL A 201 13.21 -10.90 -9.29
N ASP A 202 12.87 -11.46 -10.45
CA ASP A 202 13.14 -10.91 -11.78
C ASP A 202 12.36 -9.62 -12.11
N ARG A 203 11.43 -9.22 -11.22
CA ARG A 203 10.59 -8.03 -11.38
C ARG A 203 11.12 -6.80 -10.63
N LEU A 204 12.28 -6.91 -9.99
CA LEU A 204 12.90 -5.81 -9.24
C LEU A 204 13.39 -4.62 -10.11
N ALA A 205 13.28 -4.70 -11.43
CA ALA A 205 13.57 -3.56 -12.30
C ALA A 205 12.67 -2.36 -11.95
N GLY A 206 13.27 -1.23 -11.61
CA GLY A 206 12.57 -0.02 -11.16
C GLY A 206 12.48 0.12 -9.63
N ALA A 207 12.91 -0.90 -8.88
CA ALA A 207 13.12 -0.80 -7.44
C ALA A 207 14.55 -0.36 -7.10
N VAL A 208 14.73 0.22 -5.92
CA VAL A 208 16.04 0.53 -5.34
C VAL A 208 16.21 -0.21 -4.02
N LEU A 209 17.35 -0.89 -3.91
CA LEU A 209 17.76 -1.72 -2.78
C LEU A 209 19.02 -1.15 -2.13
N SER A 210 19.23 -1.47 -0.86
CA SER A 210 20.51 -1.23 -0.19
C SER A 210 21.53 -2.32 -0.58
N THR A 211 22.81 -2.07 -0.30
CA THR A 211 23.86 -3.07 -0.52
C THR A 211 23.64 -4.33 0.32
N SER A 212 23.17 -4.20 1.57
CA SER A 212 22.90 -5.35 2.42
C SER A 212 21.77 -6.20 1.86
N GLN A 213 20.67 -5.58 1.43
CA GLN A 213 19.55 -6.28 0.80
C GLN A 213 19.97 -7.02 -0.48
N LEU A 214 20.85 -6.43 -1.29
CA LEU A 214 21.40 -7.12 -2.45
C LEU A 214 22.17 -8.39 -2.07
N LEU A 215 22.95 -8.35 -0.98
CA LEU A 215 23.67 -9.51 -0.48
C LEU A 215 22.71 -10.58 0.06
N ASP A 216 21.69 -10.17 0.80
CA ASP A 216 20.66 -11.07 1.34
C ASP A 216 19.87 -11.76 0.21
N LEU A 217 19.59 -11.03 -0.88
CA LEU A 217 18.89 -11.54 -2.06
C LEU A 217 19.81 -12.26 -3.06
N ALA A 218 21.13 -12.25 -2.86
CA ALA A 218 22.07 -12.84 -3.82
C ALA A 218 21.78 -14.33 -4.13
N PRO A 219 21.42 -15.20 -3.15
CA PRO A 219 21.08 -16.59 -3.44
C PRO A 219 19.85 -16.74 -4.34
N VAL A 220 18.78 -15.98 -4.09
CA VAL A 220 17.55 -16.05 -4.90
C VAL A 220 17.75 -15.45 -6.29
N LEU A 221 18.56 -14.40 -6.42
CA LEU A 221 18.94 -13.84 -7.71
C LEU A 221 19.81 -14.81 -8.52
N ALA A 222 20.79 -15.46 -7.88
CA ALA A 222 21.61 -16.48 -8.53
C ALA A 222 20.76 -17.65 -9.03
N ALA A 223 19.85 -18.15 -8.18
CA ALA A 223 18.91 -19.21 -8.55
C ALA A 223 18.02 -18.81 -9.75
N GLN A 224 17.51 -17.57 -9.77
CA GLN A 224 16.71 -17.05 -10.88
C GLN A 224 17.49 -16.98 -12.19
N LEU A 225 18.81 -16.73 -12.13
CA LEU A 225 19.71 -16.74 -13.28
C LEU A 225 20.20 -18.15 -13.66
N GLY A 226 19.78 -19.20 -12.94
CA GLY A 226 20.27 -20.57 -13.13
C GLY A 226 21.70 -20.80 -12.64
N ILE A 227 22.23 -19.89 -11.81
CA ILE A 227 23.56 -19.98 -11.23
C ILE A 227 23.50 -20.86 -9.98
N ARG A 228 24.36 -21.88 -9.93
CA ARG A 228 24.57 -22.72 -8.74
C ARG A 228 25.64 -22.10 -7.85
N VAL A 229 25.31 -21.87 -6.59
CA VAL A 229 26.24 -21.37 -5.57
C VAL A 229 26.63 -22.52 -4.65
N GLU A 230 27.93 -22.74 -4.47
CA GLU A 230 28.49 -23.72 -3.53
C GLU A 230 29.21 -22.96 -2.41
N GLY A 231 29.08 -23.46 -1.17
CA GLY A 231 29.64 -22.85 0.04
C GLY A 231 31.02 -23.35 0.40
#